data_AF-A0A7W1KT51-F1
#
_entry.id   AF-A0A7W1KT51-F1
#
_cell.length_a   1.000
_cell.length_b   1.000
_cell.length_c   1.000
_cell.angle_alpha   90.00
_cell.angle_beta   90.00
_cell.angle_gamma   90.00
#
_symmetry.space_group_name_H-M   'P 1'
#
loop_
_entity.id
_entity.type
_entity.pdbx_description
1 polymer ?
#
loop_
_entity_poly.entity_id
_entity_poly.type
_entity_poly.pdbx_seq_one_letter_code
_entity_poly.pdbx_strand_id
1 'polypeptide(L)' 'CLATARVISRFTRTDFKLAGAQMRACIQACEICGAMCESHGAKMEHCRVCAEACRRCAEACEALLETR' A
#
# COMPACT_ATOMS: atom_id res chain seq x y z
N CYS A 1 0.47 -5.05 -2.88
CA CYS A 1 1.63 -4.24 -3.32
C CYS A 1 2.11 -4.56 -4.74
N LEU A 2 2.71 -5.74 -5.01
CA LEU A 2 3.36 -5.99 -6.32
C LEU A 2 2.42 -5.87 -7.54
N ALA A 3 1.19 -6.38 -7.42
CA ALA A 3 0.18 -6.23 -8.49
C ALA A 3 -0.16 -4.76 -8.74
N THR A 4 -0.42 -3.99 -7.68
CA THR A 4 -0.69 -2.55 -7.73
C THR A 4 0.46 -1.79 -8.40
N ALA A 5 1.71 -2.06 -8.01
CA ALA A 5 2.90 -1.44 -8.60
C ALA A 5 2.98 -1.65 -10.13
N ARG A 6 2.70 -2.88 -10.59
CA ARG A 6 2.65 -3.20 -12.02
C ARG A 6 1.51 -2.50 -12.77
N VAL A 7 0.37 -2.28 -12.11
CA VAL A 7 -0.77 -1.57 -12.73
C VAL A 7 -0.47 -0.08 -12.83
N ILE A 8 -0.02 0.56 -11.75
CA ILE A 8 0.18 2.02 -11.71
C ILE A 8 1.41 2.49 -12.48
N SER A 9 2.39 1.62 -12.75
CA SER A 9 3.59 1.95 -13.54
C SER A 9 3.34 1.96 -15.06
N ARG A 10 2.18 1.50 -15.53
CA ARG A 10 1.84 1.51 -16.94
C ARG A 10 1.22 2.85 -17.27
N PHE A 11 1.97 3.74 -17.93
CA PHE A 11 1.53 5.08 -18.32
C PHE A 11 0.87 5.14 -19.72
N THR A 12 1.03 4.10 -20.54
CA THR A 12 0.39 4.01 -21.85
C THR A 12 -0.99 3.38 -21.73
N ARG A 13 -2.04 4.15 -22.05
CA ARG A 13 -3.47 3.75 -21.97
C ARG A 13 -3.92 3.28 -20.59
N THR A 14 -3.43 3.93 -19.52
CA THR A 14 -3.89 3.64 -18.16
C THR A 14 -5.36 4.01 -18.00
N ASP A 15 -6.18 3.06 -17.58
CA ASP A 15 -7.49 3.38 -17.02
C ASP A 15 -7.29 3.84 -15.57
N PHE A 16 -7.54 5.12 -15.30
CA PHE A 16 -7.34 5.70 -13.98
C PHE A 16 -8.38 5.24 -12.95
N LYS A 17 -9.57 4.79 -13.37
CA LYS A 17 -10.53 4.16 -12.45
C LYS A 17 -10.02 2.80 -12.01
N LEU A 18 -9.46 2.02 -12.93
CA LEU A 18 -8.82 0.74 -12.61
C LEU A 18 -7.59 0.93 -11.73
N ALA A 19 -6.72 1.90 -12.03
CA ALA A 19 -5.58 2.23 -11.18
C ALA A 19 -6.02 2.68 -9.78
N GLY A 20 -7.09 3.47 -9.68
CA GLY A 20 -7.67 3.91 -8.42
C GLY A 20 -8.25 2.77 -7.58
N ALA A 21 -9.01 1.86 -8.20
CA ALA A 21 -9.44 0.62 -7.53
C ALA A 21 -8.22 -0.21 -7.10
N GLN A 22 -7.20 -0.19 -7.96
CA GLN A 22 -5.85 -0.73 -7.78
C GLN A 22 -5.25 -0.39 -6.40
N MET A 23 -5.21 0.91 -6.16
CA MET A 23 -4.62 1.55 -4.99
C MET A 23 -5.48 1.37 -3.74
N ARG A 24 -6.81 1.50 -3.84
CA ARG A 24 -7.73 1.26 -2.69
C ARG A 24 -7.61 -0.15 -2.14
N ALA A 25 -7.51 -1.16 -3.01
CA ALA A 25 -7.28 -2.54 -2.57
C ALA A 25 -5.90 -2.70 -1.91
N CYS A 26 -4.88 -1.97 -2.38
CA CYS A 26 -3.55 -1.99 -1.76
C CYS A 26 -3.54 -1.32 -0.39
N ILE A 27 -4.22 -0.19 -0.23
CA ILE A 27 -4.36 0.53 1.05
C ILE A 27 -4.96 -0.42 2.09
N GLN A 28 -6.12 -1.01 1.79
CA GLN A 28 -6.78 -1.93 2.71
C GLN A 28 -5.89 -3.12 3.10
N ALA A 29 -5.16 -3.70 2.14
CA ALA A 29 -4.24 -4.79 2.42
C ALA A 29 -3.06 -4.34 3.31
N CYS A 30 -2.52 -3.14 3.07
CA CYS A 30 -1.42 -2.56 3.86
C CYS A 30 -1.87 -2.18 5.28
N GLU A 31 -3.07 -1.64 5.47
CA GLU A 31 -3.62 -1.34 6.80
C GLU A 31 -3.79 -2.61 7.64
N ILE A 32 -4.40 -3.66 7.05
CA ILE A 32 -4.58 -4.96 7.73
C ILE A 32 -3.23 -5.56 8.09
N CYS A 33 -2.28 -5.58 7.15
CA CYS A 33 -0.95 -6.12 7.39
C CYS A 33 -0.18 -5.31 8.43
N GLY A 34 -0.25 -3.98 8.36
CA GLY A 34 0.41 -3.06 9.27
C GLY A 34 -0.07 -3.24 10.71
N ALA A 35 -1.38 -3.27 10.92
CA ALA A 35 -1.98 -3.48 12.24
C ALA A 35 -1.58 -4.84 12.85
N MET A 36 -1.58 -5.91 12.04
CA MET A 36 -1.15 -7.24 12.48
C MET A 36 0.35 -7.29 12.80
N CYS A 37 1.20 -6.61 12.03
CA CYS A 37 2.64 -6.58 12.30
C CYS A 37 2.97 -5.72 13.52
N GLU A 38 2.23 -4.63 13.74
CA GLU A 38 2.41 -3.74 14.89
C GLU A 38 2.20 -4.46 16.23
N SER A 39 1.23 -5.38 16.32
CA SER A 39 1.02 -6.19 17.53
C SER A 39 2.22 -7.07 17.90
N HIS A 40 3.12 -7.34 16.95
CA HIS A 40 4.34 -8.13 17.16
C HIS A 40 5.60 -7.27 17.29
N GLY A 41 5.56 -5.99 16.91
CA GLY A 41 6.73 -5.13 16.74
C GLY A 41 7.57 -4.92 18.00
N ALA A 42 6.99 -5.05 19.20
CA ALA A 42 7.71 -4.98 20.46
C ALA A 42 8.61 -6.20 20.74
N LYS A 43 8.33 -7.34 20.11
CA LYS A 43 9.04 -8.62 20.32
C LYS A 43 9.84 -9.06 19.10
N MET A 44 9.50 -8.54 17.92
CA MET A 44 10.07 -8.97 16.64
C MET A 44 10.45 -7.76 15.79
N GLU A 45 11.75 -7.52 15.64
CA GLU A 45 12.28 -6.39 14.87
C GLU A 45 11.81 -6.42 13.40
N HIS A 46 11.74 -7.60 12.79
CA HIS A 46 11.24 -7.72 11.41
C HIS A 46 9.77 -7.28 11.30
N CYS A 47 8.94 -7.49 12.33
CA CYS A 47 7.55 -7.05 12.33
C CYS A 47 7.45 -5.54 12.48
N ARG A 48 8.33 -4.91 13.27
CA ARG A 48 8.42 -3.44 13.38
C ARG A 48 8.68 -2.80 12.02
N VAL A 49 9.70 -3.30 11.30
CA VAL A 49 10.05 -2.82 9.96
C VAL A 49 8.93 -3.08 8.96
N CYS A 50 8.28 -4.24 9.02
CA CYS A 50 7.16 -4.57 8.14
C CYS A 50 5.95 -3.65 8.37
N ALA A 51 5.61 -3.35 9.64
CA ALA A 51 4.53 -2.42 9.98
C ALA A 51 4.80 -1.00 9.46
N GLU A 52 6.03 -0.51 9.62
CA GLU A 52 6.45 0.79 9.09
C GLU A 52 6.36 0.84 7.56
N ALA A 53 6.84 -0.20 6.88
CA ALA A 53 6.76 -0.30 5.43
C ALA A 53 5.30 -0.35 4.92
N CYS A 54 4.42 -1.03 5.64
CA CYS A 54 3.00 -1.09 5.31
C CYS A 54 2.31 0.28 5.45
N ARG A 55 2.56 1.00 6.56
CA ARG A 55 2.03 2.37 6.74
C ARG A 55 2.50 3.31 5.64
N ARG A 56 3.81 3.33 5.38
CA ARG A 56 4.38 4.14 4.30
C ARG A 56 3.79 3.81 2.92
N CYS A 57 3.50 2.54 2.66
CA CYS A 57 2.88 2.12 1.40
C CYS A 57 1.41 2.57 1.30
N ALA A 58 0.64 2.51 2.39
CA ALA A 58 -0.74 2.98 2.43
C ALA A 58 -0.80 4.50 2.19
N GLU A 59 -0.02 5.26 2.96
CA GLU A 59 0.10 6.72 2.83
C GLU A 59 0.49 7.15 1.41
N ALA A 60 1.45 6.44 0.79
CA ALA A 60 1.86 6.73 -0.58
C ALA A 60 0.75 6.43 -1.61
N CYS A 61 -0.06 5.39 -1.39
CA CYS A 61 -1.20 5.07 -2.26
C CYS A 61 -2.33 6.10 -2.10
N GLU A 62 -2.58 6.57 -0.87
CA GLU A 62 -3.55 7.63 -0.58
C GLU A 62 -3.14 8.95 -1.22
N ALA A 63 -1.89 9.39 -1.01
CA ALA A 63 -1.37 10.60 -1.62
C ALA A 63 -1.48 10.57 -3.15
N LEU A 64 -1.22 9.41 -3.78
CA LEU A 64 -1.35 9.26 -5.22
C LEU A 64 -2.81 9.29 -5.70
N LEU A 65 -3.77 8.87 -4.87
CA LEU A 65 -5.21 9.02 -5.13
C LEU A 65 -5.66 10.47 -5.01
N GLU A 66 -5.07 11.25 -4.11
CA GLU A 66 -5.41 12.67 -3.87
C GLU A 66 -4.80 13.63 -4.88
N THR A 67 -3.66 13.26 -5.50
CA THR A 67 -2.95 14.12 -6.45
C THR A 67 -3.69 14.27 -7.80
N ARG A 68 -4.94 13.79 -7.91
CA ARG A 68 -5.72 13.79 -9.17
C ARG A 68 -7.21 14.06 -9.01
#